data_AF-A0A2V8ALH6-F1
#
_entry.id   AF-A0A2V8ALH6-F1
#
_cell.length_a   1.000
_cell.length_b   1.000
_cell.length_c   1.000
_cell.angle_alpha   90.00
_cell.angle_beta   90.00
_cell.angle_gamma   90.00
#
_symmetry.space_group_name_H-M   'P 1'
#
loop_
_entity.id
_entity.type
_entity.pdbx_description
1 polymer ?
#
loop_
_entity_poly.entity_id
_entity_poly.type
_entity_poly.pdbx_seq_one_letter_code
_entity_poly.pdbx_strand_id
1 'polypeptide(L)'
;MVRTLIQVPEANGTAQRFVRTVRPECLDWLLILNAGHLMRTLTVFMDHYNGCRPHRSLGLTPPNGRTPIENWEGMQPITVTRRDRLGGLLREYERAA
;
A
#
# COMPACT_ATOMS: atom_id res chain seq x y z
N MET A 1 15.41 6.05 18.95
CA MET A 1 15.14 7.37 18.33
C MET A 1 16.26 7.63 17.33
N VAL A 2 16.01 7.46 16.02
CA VAL A 2 17.04 7.67 14.98
C VAL A 2 17.02 9.14 14.58
N ARG A 3 18.11 9.86 14.83
CA ARG A 3 18.24 11.29 14.52
C ARG A 3 18.84 11.40 13.12
N THR A 4 18.03 11.77 12.13
CA THR A 4 18.53 12.07 10.78
C THR A 4 19.31 13.38 10.81
N LEU A 5 20.50 13.40 10.20
CA LEU A 5 21.29 14.63 10.05
C LEU A 5 20.50 15.62 9.21
N ILE A 6 20.42 16.87 9.69
CA ILE A 6 19.71 17.96 9.03
C ILE A 6 20.41 18.23 7.68
N GLN A 7 19.65 18.28 6.59
CA GLN A 7 20.13 18.54 5.21
C GLN A 7 20.99 17.44 4.55
N VAL A 8 20.88 16.18 4.97
CA VAL A 8 21.42 15.05 4.21
C VAL A 8 20.25 14.24 3.63
N PRO A 9 19.85 14.45 2.36
CA PRO A 9 18.72 13.75 1.73
C PRO A 9 18.87 12.22 1.82
N GLU A 10 20.09 11.74 1.62
CA GLU A 10 20.47 10.32 1.68
C GLU A 10 20.32 9.73 3.09
N ALA A 11 20.50 10.53 4.15
CA ALA A 11 20.33 10.07 5.53
C ALA A 11 18.87 9.76 5.87
N ASN A 12 17.92 10.19 5.02
CA ASN A 12 16.50 9.88 5.13
C ASN A 12 15.94 9.27 3.83
N GLY A 13 16.77 8.54 3.07
CA GLY A 13 16.39 7.99 1.77
C GLY A 13 15.11 7.13 1.83
N THR A 14 14.92 6.37 2.91
CA THR A 14 13.72 5.54 3.11
C THR A 14 12.44 6.38 3.23
N ALA A 15 12.42 7.40 4.10
CA ALA A 15 11.21 8.21 4.25
C ALA A 15 10.97 9.09 3.03
N GLN A 16 12.01 9.60 2.39
CA GLN A 16 11.86 10.36 1.14
C GLN A 16 11.29 9.49 0.02
N ARG A 17 11.77 8.25 -0.12
CA ARG A 17 11.23 7.29 -1.09
C ARG A 17 9.77 6.94 -0.79
N PHE A 18 9.42 6.78 0.48
CA PHE A 18 8.03 6.59 0.89
C PHE A 18 7.15 7.79 0.50
N VAL A 19 7.57 9.02 0.83
CA VAL A 19 6.84 10.25 0.47
C VAL A 19 6.67 10.39 -1.04
N ARG A 20 7.71 10.07 -1.82
CA ARG A 20 7.65 10.04 -3.30
C ARG A 20 6.65 9.02 -3.84
N THR A 21 6.35 7.97 -3.08
CA THR A 21 5.39 6.93 -3.47
C THR A 21 3.97 7.34 -3.09
N VAL A 22 3.75 7.70 -1.82
CA VAL A 22 2.39 7.97 -1.30
C VAL A 22 1.77 9.25 -1.87
N ARG A 23 2.59 10.23 -2.29
CA ARG A 23 2.09 11.48 -2.86
C ARG A 23 1.28 11.27 -4.15
N PRO A 24 1.87 10.77 -5.25
CA PRO A 24 1.12 10.56 -6.50
C PRO A 24 0.10 9.43 -6.42
N GLU A 25 0.29 8.44 -5.54
CA GLU A 25 -0.63 7.30 -5.42
C GLU A 25 -1.86 7.57 -4.55
N CYS A 26 -1.76 8.54 -3.61
CA CYS A 26 -2.79 8.72 -2.59
C CYS A 26 -3.10 10.20 -2.32
N LEU A 27 -2.09 10.98 -1.93
CA LEU A 27 -2.33 12.32 -1.39
C LEU A 27 -2.72 13.36 -2.46
N ASP A 28 -2.32 13.17 -3.70
CA ASP A 28 -2.70 14.08 -4.79
C ASP A 28 -4.17 13.91 -5.21
N TRP A 29 -4.81 12.81 -4.81
CA TRP A 29 -6.22 12.48 -5.11
C TRP A 29 -7.18 12.76 -3.94
N LEU A 30 -6.65 13.08 -2.75
CA LEU A 30 -7.44 13.24 -1.53
C LEU A 30 -7.29 14.64 -0.95
N LEU A 31 -8.42 15.29 -0.68
CA LEU A 31 -8.42 16.53 0.08
C LEU A 31 -8.18 16.24 1.56
N ILE A 32 -6.96 16.52 2.04
CA ILE A 32 -6.59 16.35 3.44
C ILE A 32 -7.08 17.55 4.25
N LEU A 33 -8.02 17.28 5.16
CA LEU A 33 -8.73 18.32 5.92
C LEU A 33 -7.98 18.76 7.18
N ASN A 34 -7.24 17.84 7.81
CA ASN A 34 -6.47 18.09 9.02
C ASN A 34 -5.43 16.98 9.25
N ALA A 35 -4.59 17.15 10.26
CA ALA A 35 -3.55 16.18 10.61
C ALA A 35 -4.12 14.80 11.01
N GLY A 36 -5.26 14.76 11.70
CA GLY A 36 -5.91 13.49 12.06
C GLY A 36 -6.41 12.72 10.84
N HIS A 37 -6.98 13.43 9.85
CA HIS A 37 -7.35 12.86 8.57
C HIS A 37 -6.12 12.32 7.84
N LEU A 38 -5.03 13.09 7.77
CA LEU A 38 -3.77 12.63 7.18
C LEU A 38 -3.27 11.34 7.83
N MET A 39 -3.22 11.30 9.16
CA MET A 39 -2.75 10.12 9.89
C MET A 39 -3.60 8.90 9.57
N ARG A 40 -4.94 9.02 9.60
CA ARG A 40 -5.83 7.91 9.25
C ARG A 40 -5.64 7.45 7.80
N THR A 41 -5.51 8.39 6.87
CA THR A 41 -5.25 8.09 5.45
C THR A 41 -3.92 7.34 5.27
N LEU A 42 -2.86 7.81 5.93
CA LEU A 42 -1.55 7.15 5.88
C LEU A 42 -1.59 5.77 6.53
N THR A 43 -2.32 5.56 7.63
CA THR A 43 -2.49 4.24 8.23
C THR A 43 -3.13 3.27 7.24
N VAL A 44 -4.24 3.65 6.60
CA VAL A 44 -4.89 2.78 5.60
C VAL A 44 -3.97 2.53 4.40
N PHE A 45 -3.24 3.56 3.96
CA PHE A 45 -2.28 3.40 2.86
C PHE A 45 -1.14 2.44 3.24
N MET A 46 -0.59 2.53 4.45
CA MET A 46 0.48 1.64 4.91
C MET A 46 0.02 0.19 5.01
N ASP A 47 -1.19 -0.05 5.52
CA ASP A 47 -1.79 -1.39 5.56
C ASP A 47 -1.91 -1.98 4.14
N HIS A 48 -2.39 -1.17 3.19
CA HIS A 48 -2.48 -1.55 1.79
C HIS A 48 -1.10 -1.79 1.16
N TYR A 49 -0.16 -0.87 1.38
CA TYR A 49 1.18 -0.91 0.81
C TYR A 49 1.95 -2.16 1.25
N ASN A 50 1.84 -2.51 2.53
CA ASN A 50 2.55 -3.64 3.11
C ASN A 50 1.81 -4.98 2.93
N GLY A 51 0.47 -4.96 2.91
CA GLY A 51 -0.33 -6.19 2.87
C GLY A 51 -0.87 -6.57 1.49
N CYS A 52 -1.07 -5.59 0.60
CA CYS A 52 -1.87 -5.80 -0.62
C CYS A 52 -1.14 -5.42 -1.91
N ARG A 53 -0.30 -4.39 -1.88
CA ARG A 53 0.36 -3.84 -3.06
C ARG A 53 1.42 -4.82 -3.58
N PRO A 54 1.40 -5.21 -4.86
CA PRO A 54 2.45 -6.05 -5.43
C PRO A 54 3.73 -5.23 -5.59
N HIS A 55 4.87 -5.74 -5.09
CA HIS A 55 6.17 -5.08 -5.26
C HIS A 55 7.05 -5.85 -6.24
N ARG A 56 7.49 -5.18 -7.31
CA ARG A 56 8.33 -5.82 -8.33
C ARG A 56 9.64 -6.36 -7.76
N SER A 57 10.24 -5.67 -6.79
CA SER A 57 11.46 -6.13 -6.09
C SER A 57 11.25 -7.39 -5.25
N LEU A 58 10.00 -7.72 -4.92
CA LEU A 58 9.61 -8.90 -4.15
C LEU A 58 8.90 -9.95 -5.03
N GLY A 59 9.08 -9.92 -6.35
CA GLY A 59 8.43 -10.87 -7.25
C GLY A 59 6.90 -10.72 -7.29
N LEU A 60 6.40 -9.48 -7.23
CA LEU A 60 4.97 -9.13 -7.20
C LEU A 60 4.23 -9.58 -5.93
N THR A 61 4.97 -9.92 -4.87
CA THR A 61 4.39 -10.18 -3.55
C THR A 61 4.44 -8.91 -2.67
N PRO A 62 3.48 -8.74 -1.74
CA PRO A 62 3.55 -7.70 -0.73
C PRO A 62 4.48 -8.09 0.44
N PRO A 63 5.12 -7.12 1.11
CA PRO A 63 6.07 -7.35 2.20
C PRO A 63 5.53 -8.22 3.34
N ASN A 64 4.26 -8.05 3.71
CA ASN A 64 3.64 -8.81 4.79
C ASN A 64 3.16 -10.20 4.34
N GLY A 65 3.41 -10.58 3.09
CA GLY A 65 2.95 -11.83 2.52
C GLY A 65 1.42 -11.84 2.34
N ARG A 66 0.97 -11.60 1.11
CA ARG A 66 -0.29 -12.20 0.66
C ARG A 66 0.07 -13.57 0.16
N THR A 67 -0.72 -14.57 0.53
CA THR A 67 -0.75 -15.84 -0.20
C THR A 67 -0.87 -15.48 -1.67
N PRO A 68 0.15 -15.80 -2.49
CA PRO A 68 0.01 -15.70 -3.94
C PRO A 68 -1.27 -16.42 -4.31
N ILE A 69 -2.00 -15.89 -5.30
CA ILE A 69 -3.10 -16.61 -5.91
C ILE A 69 -2.48 -17.93 -6.41
N GLU A 70 -2.62 -19.03 -5.65
CA GLU A 70 -2.07 -20.33 -6.06
C GLU A 70 -2.52 -20.58 -7.48
N ASN A 71 -1.57 -20.96 -8.34
CA ASN A 71 -1.85 -21.24 -9.74
C ASN A 71 -3.06 -22.16 -9.79
N TRP A 72 -4.12 -21.65 -10.39
CA TRP A 72 -5.42 -22.28 -10.35
C TRP A 72 -5.39 -23.51 -11.28
N GLU A 73 -5.36 -24.72 -10.70
CA GLU A 73 -5.28 -25.97 -11.46
C GLU A 73 -6.67 -26.58 -11.80
N GLY A 74 -7.77 -25.97 -11.34
CA GLY A 74 -9.13 -26.53 -11.46
C GLY A 74 -9.98 -25.94 -12.59
N MET A 75 -11.02 -26.64 -13.02
CA MET A 75 -12.09 -26.09 -13.89
C MET A 75 -13.18 -25.37 -13.08
N GLN A 76 -12.97 -25.12 -11.78
CA GLN A 76 -14.00 -24.50 -10.93
C GLN A 76 -13.99 -22.95 -11.08
N PRO A 77 -15.12 -22.28 -10.85
CA PRO A 77 -15.13 -20.82 -10.81
C PRO A 77 -14.47 -20.31 -9.53
N ILE A 78 -13.55 -19.34 -9.66
CA ILE A 78 -12.98 -18.62 -8.52
C ILE A 78 -13.95 -17.51 -8.11
N THR A 79 -14.40 -17.51 -6.87
CA THR A 79 -15.11 -16.35 -6.31
C THR A 79 -14.08 -15.33 -5.82
N VAL A 80 -14.20 -14.08 -6.29
CA VAL A 80 -13.30 -12.97 -5.93
C VAL A 80 -14.11 -11.90 -5.20
N THR A 81 -13.64 -11.46 -4.04
CA THR A 81 -14.18 -10.32 -3.32
C THR A 81 -13.33 -9.08 -3.61
N ARG A 82 -14.01 -7.94 -3.81
CA ARG A 82 -13.36 -6.63 -3.94
C ARG A 82 -13.57 -5.84 -2.67
N ARG A 83 -12.50 -5.24 -2.17
CA ARG A 83 -12.51 -4.30 -1.05
C ARG A 83 -12.01 -2.94 -1.51
N ASP A 84 -12.86 -1.93 -1.36
CA ASP A 84 -12.53 -0.54 -1.67
C ASP A 84 -12.14 0.22 -0.41
N ARG A 85 -11.03 0.95 -0.44
CA ARG A 85 -10.55 1.80 0.66
C ARG A 85 -10.27 3.21 0.15
N LEU A 86 -10.26 4.19 1.07
CA LEU A 86 -10.06 5.62 0.76
C LEU A 86 -10.98 6.14 -0.36
N GLY A 87 -12.28 5.83 -0.28
CA GLY A 87 -13.26 6.25 -1.30
C GLY A 87 -13.12 5.53 -2.64
N GLY A 88 -12.46 4.36 -2.68
CA GLY A 88 -12.26 3.55 -3.89
C GLY A 88 -10.97 3.86 -4.64
N LEU A 89 -10.13 4.73 -4.08
CA LEU A 89 -8.77 5.00 -4.57
C LEU A 89 -7.89 3.76 -4.48
N LEU A 90 -7.99 3.02 -3.38
CA LEU A 90 -7.32 1.74 -3.19
C LEU A 90 -8.32 0.63 -3.43
N ARG A 91 -8.01 -0.25 -4.38
CA ARG A 91 -8.82 -1.42 -4.73
C ARG A 91 -8.04 -2.68 -4.42
N GLU A 92 -8.57 -3.48 -3.53
CA GLU A 92 -7.99 -4.75 -3.09
C GLU A 92 -8.88 -5.88 -3.58
N TYR A 93 -8.26 -6.94 -4.10
CA TYR A 93 -8.96 -8.15 -4.57
C TYR A 93 -8.43 -9.35 -3.80
N GLU A 94 -9.35 -10.16 -3.28
CA GLU A 94 -9.05 -11.37 -2.52
C GLU A 94 -9.94 -12.52 -3.02
N ARG A 95 -9.48 -13.77 -2.86
CA ARG A 95 -10.34 -14.94 -3.10
C ARG A 95 -11.37 -15.01 -1.96
N ALA A 96 -12.64 -15.24 -2.31
CA ALA A 96 -13.64 -15.57 -1.31
C ALA A 96 -13.34 -16.97 -0.73
N ALA A 97 -13.64 -17.15 0.56
CA ALA A 97 -13.53 -18.44 1.25
C ALA A 97 -14.57 -19.45 0.75
#